data_AF-A0A5E4FBQ1-F1
#
_entry.id   AF-A0A5E4FBQ1-F1
#
_cell.length_a   1.000
_cell.length_b   1.000
_cell.length_c   1.000
_cell.angle_alpha   90.00
_cell.angle_beta   90.00
_cell.angle_gamma   90.00
#
_symmetry.space_group_name_H-M   'P 1'
#
loop_
_entity.id
_entity.type
_entity.pdbx_description
1 polymer ?
#
loop_
_entity_poly.entity_id
_entity_poly.type
_entity_poly.pdbx_seq_one_letter_code
_entity_poly.pdbx_strand_id
1 'polypeptide(L)'
;MGQRLANVFVKVGIESLLLFVPFVCKFWYRASQNLVCWERLVFPDSEEEATNDPWSLDDYAANLPWTYANRIEGQSFNYFTRRFVREFEIDYSRFPIRSFIKMVINHSCNNAKFLKIPEICSYYVNAIEKILERDSQI
;
A
#
# COMPACT_ATOMS: atom_id res chain seq x y z
N MET A 1 0.82 24.07 10.36
CA MET A 1 2.21 23.70 9.97
C MET A 1 2.29 22.36 9.23
N GLY A 2 1.41 21.38 9.49
CA GLY A 2 1.45 20.05 8.82
C GLY A 2 1.04 20.01 7.33
N GLN A 3 0.34 21.03 6.81
CA GLN A 3 -0.20 21.01 5.43
C GLN A 3 0.88 20.91 4.33
N ARG A 4 2.03 21.57 4.52
CA ARG A 4 3.13 21.50 3.54
C ARG A 4 3.72 20.10 3.45
N LEU A 5 3.82 19.42 4.59
CA LEU A 5 4.36 18.07 4.66
C LEU A 5 3.36 17.05 4.11
N ALA A 6 2.06 17.23 4.38
CA ALA A 6 1.01 16.43 3.78
C ALA A 6 1.07 16.45 2.23
N ASN A 7 1.29 17.63 1.64
CA ASN A 7 1.45 17.78 0.19
C ASN A 7 2.70 17.05 -0.36
N VAL A 8 3.74 16.87 0.46
CA VAL A 8 4.90 16.05 0.09
C VAL A 8 4.52 14.57 0.16
N PHE A 9 3.79 14.16 1.19
CA PHE A 9 3.39 12.76 1.38
C PHE A 9 2.48 12.22 0.29
N VAL A 10 1.66 13.07 -0.35
CA VAL A 10 0.92 12.72 -1.57
C VAL A 10 1.80 12.10 -2.66
N LYS A 11 3.09 12.46 -2.70
CA LYS A 11 4.03 12.02 -3.74
C LYS A 11 4.83 10.77 -3.38
N VAL A 12 4.78 10.28 -2.14
CA VAL A 12 5.67 9.18 -1.69
C VAL A 12 5.10 7.78 -1.98
N GLY A 13 3.84 7.68 -2.40
CA GLY A 13 3.16 6.41 -2.65
C GLY A 13 2.67 5.70 -1.39
N ILE A 14 1.83 4.69 -1.58
CA ILE A 14 1.09 4.02 -0.49
C ILE A 14 2.01 3.21 0.43
N GLU A 15 3.05 2.59 -0.12
CA GLU A 15 4.03 1.82 0.65
C GLU A 15 4.73 2.72 1.67
N SER A 16 5.29 3.83 1.21
CA SER A 16 5.96 4.78 2.11
C SER A 16 5.00 5.40 3.12
N LEU A 17 3.77 5.69 2.72
CA LEU A 17 2.74 6.25 3.60
C LEU A 17 2.34 5.29 4.72
N LEU A 18 2.44 3.98 4.49
CA LEU A 18 2.10 2.94 5.46
C LEU A 18 3.30 2.43 6.26
N LEU A 19 4.49 2.35 5.67
CA LEU A 19 5.67 1.70 6.28
C LEU A 19 6.68 2.69 6.90
N PHE A 20 6.82 3.89 6.34
CA PHE A 20 7.94 4.78 6.71
C PHE A 20 7.46 6.09 7.31
N VAL A 21 6.60 6.81 6.59
CA VAL A 21 6.21 8.18 6.91
C VAL A 21 5.68 8.34 8.34
N PRO A 22 4.73 7.52 8.83
CA PRO A 22 4.18 7.71 10.17
C PRO A 22 5.19 7.43 11.30
N PHE A 23 6.29 6.73 11.01
CA PHE A 23 7.25 6.24 12.00
C PHE A 23 8.51 7.11 12.12
N VAL A 24 8.66 8.14 11.28
CA VAL A 24 9.81 9.07 11.37
C VAL A 24 9.77 9.90 12.65
N CYS A 25 8.64 10.58 12.92
CA CYS A 25 8.44 11.33 14.17
C CYS A 25 6.95 11.66 14.39
N LYS A 26 6.61 12.14 15.59
CA LYS A 26 5.23 12.55 15.95
C LYS A 26 4.62 13.57 14.99
N PHE A 27 5.44 14.45 14.41
CA PHE A 27 4.96 15.47 13.48
C PHE A 27 4.61 14.88 12.11
N TRP A 28 5.42 13.94 11.63
CA TRP A 28 5.15 13.22 10.38
C TRP A 28 3.93 12.31 10.52
N TYR A 29 3.79 11.60 11.65
CA TYR A 29 2.58 10.88 12.00
C TYR A 29 1.33 11.76 11.88
N ARG A 30 1.33 12.93 12.54
CA ARG A 30 0.18 13.86 12.48
C ARG A 30 -0.08 14.39 11.07
N ALA A 31 0.96 14.66 10.29
CA ALA A 31 0.81 15.13 8.92
C ALA A 31 0.32 14.02 7.97
N SER A 32 0.67 12.76 8.20
CA SER A 32 0.21 11.62 7.41
C SER A 32 -1.26 11.29 7.66
N GLN A 33 -1.84 11.68 8.80
CA GLN A 33 -3.28 11.57 9.03
C GLN A 33 -4.12 12.57 8.23
N ASN A 34 -3.51 13.50 7.50
CA ASN A 34 -4.26 14.44 6.67
C ASN A 34 -4.89 13.72 5.48
N LEU A 35 -6.19 13.90 5.25
CA LEU A 35 -6.95 13.23 4.19
C LEU A 35 -6.38 13.48 2.79
N VAL A 36 -5.67 14.60 2.56
CA VAL A 36 -4.99 14.89 1.29
C VAL A 36 -3.98 13.79 0.94
N CYS A 37 -3.30 13.19 1.92
CA CYS A 37 -2.34 12.11 1.70
C CYS A 37 -2.99 10.82 1.17
N TRP A 38 -4.30 10.66 1.37
CA TRP A 38 -5.05 9.44 1.06
C TRP A 38 -6.04 9.63 -0.10
N GLU A 39 -5.98 10.76 -0.82
CA GLU A 39 -6.81 11.02 -1.99
C GLU A 39 -6.46 10.11 -3.18
N ARG A 40 -5.20 9.66 -3.25
CA ARG A 40 -4.70 8.83 -4.35
C ARG A 40 -4.11 7.54 -3.79
N LEU A 41 -4.92 6.48 -3.81
CA LEU A 41 -4.54 5.15 -3.36
C LEU A 41 -4.15 4.31 -4.57
N VAL A 42 -2.85 4.03 -4.70
CA VAL A 42 -2.32 3.22 -5.80
C VAL A 42 -1.62 2.03 -5.18
N PHE A 43 -2.28 0.87 -5.22
CA PHE A 43 -1.64 -0.38 -4.87
C PHE A 43 -0.73 -0.84 -6.02
N PRO A 44 0.41 -1.51 -5.72
CA PRO A 44 1.22 -2.17 -6.73
C PRO A 44 0.43 -3.28 -7.45
N ASP A 45 0.83 -3.65 -8.66
CA ASP A 45 0.15 -4.69 -9.42
C ASP A 45 0.54 -6.08 -8.92
N SER A 46 -0.26 -7.10 -9.25
CA SER A 46 0.04 -8.47 -8.86
C SER A 46 1.04 -9.18 -9.78
N GLU A 47 1.31 -8.63 -10.96
CA GLU A 47 2.17 -9.28 -11.95
C GLU A 47 3.64 -8.87 -11.78
N GLU A 48 4.49 -9.87 -11.57
CA GLU A 48 5.70 -9.96 -12.37
C GLU A 48 5.74 -11.37 -12.98
N GLU A 49 5.71 -11.46 -14.31
CA GLU A 49 6.29 -12.60 -15.02
C GLU A 49 7.80 -12.60 -14.72
N ALA A 50 8.22 -13.21 -13.62
CA ALA A 50 9.61 -13.54 -13.39
C ALA A 50 9.71 -14.88 -12.65
N THR A 51 9.75 -15.94 -13.46
CA THR A 51 10.44 -17.22 -13.20
C THR A 51 10.09 -17.98 -11.91
N ASN A 52 9.16 -18.92 -12.03
CA ASN A 52 9.20 -20.29 -11.48
C ASN A 52 9.93 -20.56 -10.13
N ASP A 53 9.66 -19.82 -9.05
CA ASP A 53 9.50 -20.36 -7.68
C ASP A 53 9.15 -19.25 -6.67
N PRO A 54 7.87 -19.06 -6.29
CA PRO A 54 7.43 -18.08 -5.29
C PRO A 54 7.90 -18.33 -3.83
N TRP A 55 8.60 -19.44 -3.58
CA TRP A 55 9.18 -19.80 -2.28
C TRP A 55 10.71 -19.71 -2.24
N SER A 56 11.40 -19.44 -3.35
CA SER A 56 12.82 -19.09 -3.33
C SER A 56 12.99 -17.62 -2.92
N LEU A 57 12.77 -17.34 -1.64
CA LEU A 57 13.56 -16.31 -0.98
C LEU A 57 14.91 -16.96 -0.69
N ASP A 58 15.72 -17.19 -1.72
CA ASP A 58 17.14 -17.31 -1.49
C ASP A 58 17.62 -15.95 -0.97
N ASP A 59 18.38 -15.98 0.13
CA ASP A 59 19.04 -14.85 0.78
C ASP A 59 19.75 -13.90 -0.21
N TYR A 60 19.92 -14.30 -1.46
CA TYR A 60 20.39 -13.51 -2.58
C TYR A 60 19.62 -12.21 -2.81
N ALA A 61 18.27 -12.20 -2.78
CA ALA A 61 17.50 -10.96 -3.00
C ALA A 61 17.76 -9.92 -1.89
N ALA A 62 17.93 -10.37 -0.65
CA ALA A 62 18.33 -9.53 0.47
C ALA A 62 19.79 -9.04 0.39
N ASN A 63 20.64 -9.73 -0.39
CA ASN A 63 22.04 -9.38 -0.63
C ASN A 63 22.25 -8.60 -1.95
N LEU A 64 21.22 -8.40 -2.76
CA LEU A 64 21.31 -7.57 -3.96
C LEU A 64 21.51 -6.10 -3.55
N PRO A 65 22.27 -5.32 -4.34
CA PRO A 65 22.37 -3.88 -4.12
C PRO A 65 20.98 -3.29 -3.98
N TRP A 66 20.76 -2.47 -2.95
CA TRP A 66 19.46 -1.90 -2.60
C TRP A 66 18.71 -1.33 -3.81
N THR A 67 19.43 -0.80 -4.80
CA THR A 67 18.89 -0.28 -6.06
C THR A 67 18.26 -1.32 -7.00
N TYR A 68 18.74 -2.57 -7.00
CA TYR A 68 18.22 -3.66 -7.83
C TYR A 68 17.04 -4.37 -7.16
N ALA A 69 17.15 -4.63 -5.85
CA ALA A 69 16.04 -5.10 -5.01
C ALA A 69 14.83 -4.16 -5.14
N ASN A 70 14.99 -2.85 -4.94
CA ASN A 70 13.91 -1.86 -5.11
C ASN A 70 13.27 -1.83 -6.52
N ARG A 71 13.98 -2.26 -7.57
CA ARG A 71 13.51 -2.17 -8.97
C ARG A 71 12.50 -3.28 -9.31
N ILE A 72 12.68 -4.45 -8.71
CA ILE A 72 11.83 -5.65 -8.85
C ILE A 72 10.78 -5.67 -7.73
N GLU A 73 11.18 -5.26 -6.53
CA GLU A 73 10.36 -5.36 -5.32
C GLU A 73 9.29 -4.26 -5.21
N GLY A 74 9.53 -3.07 -5.77
CA GLY A 74 8.62 -1.93 -5.66
C GLY A 74 7.36 -1.99 -6.52
N GLN A 75 7.18 -3.06 -7.32
CA GLN A 75 6.06 -3.16 -8.27
C GLN A 75 5.06 -4.27 -7.96
N SER A 76 5.42 -5.28 -7.15
CA SER A 76 4.54 -6.41 -6.83
C SER A 76 3.74 -6.21 -5.54
N PHE A 77 2.44 -6.44 -5.60
CA PHE A 77 1.55 -6.44 -4.44
C PHE A 77 1.90 -7.51 -3.41
N ASN A 78 2.40 -8.67 -3.88
CA ASN A 78 2.82 -9.74 -2.99
C ASN A 78 4.03 -9.31 -2.15
N TYR A 79 5.03 -8.71 -2.79
CA TYR A 79 6.18 -8.16 -2.09
C TYR A 79 5.75 -7.09 -1.07
N PHE A 80 4.95 -6.11 -1.50
CA PHE A 80 4.45 -5.05 -0.63
C PHE A 80 3.76 -5.60 0.63
N THR A 81 2.88 -6.60 0.48
CA THR A 81 2.18 -7.22 1.61
C THR A 81 3.11 -8.05 2.49
N ARG A 82 4.04 -8.83 1.91
CA ARG A 82 5.08 -9.56 2.67
C ARG A 82 5.95 -8.61 3.48
N ARG A 83 6.37 -7.49 2.88
CA ARG A 83 7.14 -6.45 3.56
C ARG A 83 6.35 -5.84 4.71
N PHE A 84 5.10 -5.44 4.49
CA PHE A 84 4.23 -4.93 5.54
C PHE A 84 4.12 -5.92 6.71
N VAL A 85 3.85 -7.18 6.42
CA VAL A 85 3.75 -8.23 7.43
C VAL A 85 5.07 -8.40 8.20
N ARG A 86 6.22 -8.37 7.52
CA ARG A 86 7.54 -8.47 8.15
C ARG A 86 7.83 -7.28 9.08
N GLU A 87 7.63 -6.06 8.60
CA GLU A 87 7.94 -4.84 9.37
C GLU A 87 7.07 -4.69 10.63
N PHE A 88 5.85 -5.25 10.61
CA PHE A 88 4.93 -5.24 11.75
C PHE A 88 4.90 -6.56 12.54
N GLU A 89 5.81 -7.49 12.27
CA GLU A 89 5.91 -8.80 12.94
C GLU A 89 4.57 -9.58 12.94
N ILE A 90 3.81 -9.47 11.85
CA ILE A 90 2.53 -10.16 11.68
C ILE A 90 2.79 -11.58 11.17
N ASP A 91 1.99 -12.55 11.61
CA ASP A 91 1.98 -13.88 10.99
C ASP A 91 1.35 -13.81 9.59
N TYR A 92 2.15 -14.03 8.55
CA TYR A 92 1.69 -13.98 7.16
C TYR A 92 0.53 -14.95 6.88
N SER A 93 0.53 -16.13 7.50
CA SER A 93 -0.53 -17.12 7.33
C SER A 93 -1.90 -16.63 7.85
N ARG A 94 -1.88 -15.65 8.75
CA ARG A 94 -3.06 -15.02 9.35
C ARG A 94 -3.34 -13.64 8.79
N PHE A 95 -2.54 -13.13 7.86
CA PHE A 95 -2.67 -11.77 7.35
C PHE A 95 -3.84 -11.67 6.35
N PRO A 96 -4.96 -11.01 6.71
CA PRO A 96 -6.13 -10.96 5.84
C PRO A 96 -5.99 -9.80 4.85
N ILE A 97 -5.50 -10.10 3.63
CA ILE A 97 -5.32 -9.13 2.53
C ILE A 97 -6.55 -8.24 2.34
N ARG A 98 -7.76 -8.83 2.38
CA ARG A 98 -9.02 -8.10 2.26
C ARG A 98 -9.17 -7.01 3.33
N SER A 99 -8.96 -7.37 4.60
CA SER A 99 -9.14 -6.43 5.71
C SER A 99 -8.07 -5.36 5.69
N PHE A 100 -6.86 -5.70 5.24
CA PHE A 100 -5.79 -4.74 5.02
C PHE A 100 -6.14 -3.71 3.95
N ILE A 101 -6.54 -4.12 2.74
CA ILE A 101 -6.97 -3.19 1.68
C ILE A 101 -8.13 -2.33 2.17
N LYS A 102 -9.12 -2.93 2.83
CA LYS A 102 -10.27 -2.21 3.40
C LYS A 102 -9.84 -1.18 4.45
N MET A 103 -8.89 -1.52 5.33
CA MET A 103 -8.34 -0.59 6.33
C MET A 103 -7.69 0.62 5.66
N VAL A 104 -6.89 0.40 4.63
CA VAL A 104 -6.21 1.46 3.87
C VAL A 104 -7.23 2.36 3.16
N ILE A 105 -8.24 1.79 2.51
CA ILE A 105 -9.31 2.57 1.87
C ILE A 105 -10.11 3.36 2.91
N ASN A 106 -10.47 2.74 4.04
CA ASN A 106 -11.22 3.41 5.11
C ASN A 106 -10.44 4.59 5.71
N HIS A 107 -9.11 4.56 5.69
CA HIS A 107 -8.26 5.66 6.16
C HIS A 107 -8.47 6.93 5.33
N SER A 108 -8.89 6.81 4.07
CA SER A 108 -9.25 7.95 3.22
C SER A 108 -10.55 8.66 3.63
N CYS A 109 -11.37 8.09 4.52
CA CYS A 109 -12.66 8.66 4.94
C CYS A 109 -13.56 9.12 3.78
N ASN A 110 -13.67 8.33 2.71
CA ASN A 110 -14.38 8.66 1.46
C ASN A 110 -13.82 9.88 0.70
N ASN A 111 -12.59 10.31 0.99
CA ASN A 111 -11.90 11.37 0.26
C ASN A 111 -10.98 10.82 -0.85
N ALA A 112 -10.99 9.51 -1.09
CA ALA A 112 -10.22 8.90 -2.18
C ALA A 112 -10.81 9.32 -3.55
N LYS A 113 -10.03 10.08 -4.32
CA LYS A 113 -10.36 10.54 -5.68
C LYS A 113 -9.86 9.58 -6.76
N PHE A 114 -8.84 8.78 -6.44
CA PHE A 114 -8.27 7.80 -7.34
C PHE A 114 -7.89 6.55 -6.56
N LEU A 115 -8.32 5.40 -7.08
CA LEU A 115 -8.07 4.10 -6.50
C LEU A 115 -7.62 3.12 -7.59
N LYS A 116 -6.37 2.67 -7.53
CA LYS A 116 -5.85 1.55 -8.33
C LYS A 116 -5.64 0.35 -7.41
N ILE A 117 -6.21 -0.78 -7.79
CA ILE A 117 -6.24 -2.01 -6.98
C ILE A 117 -5.48 -3.09 -7.74
N PRO A 118 -4.75 -3.99 -7.05
CA PRO A 118 -3.99 -5.03 -7.72
C PRO A 118 -4.93 -6.00 -8.45
N GLU A 119 -4.54 -6.55 -9.59
CA GLU A 119 -5.40 -7.46 -10.38
C GLU A 119 -5.80 -8.74 -9.66
N ILE A 120 -4.97 -9.25 -8.73
CA ILE A 120 -5.33 -10.35 -7.82
C ILE A 120 -6.60 -10.06 -7.00
N CYS A 121 -6.97 -8.78 -6.92
CA CYS A 121 -8.15 -8.29 -6.24
C CYS A 121 -9.35 -8.04 -7.18
N SER A 122 -9.37 -8.61 -8.38
CA SER A 122 -10.53 -8.58 -9.30
C SER A 122 -11.82 -9.12 -8.66
N TYR A 123 -11.73 -10.00 -7.65
CA TYR A 123 -12.87 -10.45 -6.85
C TYR A 123 -13.47 -9.40 -5.90
N TYR A 124 -12.79 -8.27 -5.68
CA TYR A 124 -13.24 -7.21 -4.79
C TYR A 124 -13.96 -6.07 -5.50
N VAL A 125 -14.09 -6.12 -6.85
CA VAL A 125 -14.78 -5.11 -7.68
C VAL A 125 -16.14 -4.73 -7.06
N ASN A 126 -16.93 -5.71 -6.63
CA ASN A 126 -18.24 -5.49 -5.99
C ASN A 126 -18.19 -4.73 -4.64
N ALA A 127 -17.08 -4.83 -3.89
CA ALA A 127 -16.88 -4.08 -2.66
C ALA A 127 -16.47 -2.63 -2.93
N ILE A 128 -15.80 -2.38 -4.06
CA ILE A 128 -15.38 -1.07 -4.54
C ILE A 128 -16.56 -0.32 -5.16
N GLU A 129 -17.39 -1.01 -5.95
CA GLU A 129 -18.66 -0.47 -6.45
C GLU A 129 -19.52 0.05 -5.30
N LYS A 130 -19.65 -0.70 -4.19
CA LYS A 130 -20.41 -0.25 -3.01
C LYS A 130 -19.80 0.95 -2.27
N ILE A 131 -18.50 1.19 -2.40
CA ILE A 131 -17.83 2.36 -1.82
C ILE A 131 -18.06 3.57 -2.73
N LEU A 132 -17.95 3.39 -4.05
CA LEU A 132 -18.17 4.44 -5.05
C LEU A 132 -19.67 4.81 -5.22
N GLU A 133 -20.59 3.86 -5.09
CA GLU A 133 -22.04 4.07 -5.18
C GLU A 133 -22.56 4.96 -4.04
N ARG A 134 -21.88 4.99 -2.89
CA ARG A 134 -22.22 5.91 -1.79
C ARG A 134 -21.95 7.37 -2.12
N ASP A 135 -21.07 7.65 -3.08
CA ASP A 135 -20.81 8.99 -3.59
C ASP A 135 -21.83 9.42 -4.67
N SER A 136 -22.62 8.50 -5.21
CA SER A 136 -23.62 8.77 -6.26
C SER A 136 -25.01 9.14 -5.70
N GLN A 137 -25.17 9.19 -4.37
CA GLN A 137 -26.44 9.52 -3.68
C GLN A 137 -26.41 10.89 -2.98
N ILE A 138 -25.50 11.79 -3.37
CA ILE A 138 -25.48 13.20 -2.96
C ILE A 138 -25.61 14.08 -4.19
#